data_AF-A0AAE0AJJ9-F1
#
_entry.id   AF-A0AAE0AJJ9-F1
#
_cell.length_a   1.000
_cell.length_b   1.000
_cell.length_c   1.000
_cell.angle_alpha   90.00
_cell.angle_beta   90.00
_cell.angle_gamma   90.00
#
_symmetry.space_group_name_H-M   'P 1'
#
loop_
_entity.id
_entity.type
_entity.pdbx_description
1 polymer ?
#
loop_
_entity_poly.entity_id
_entity_poly.type
_entity_poly.pdbx_seq_one_letter_code
_entity_poly.pdbx_strand_id
1 'polypeptide(L)'
;MVVEEDNDLKVGMEVQSDSEAYILYNSYALRKWFNVRKWRIRKDGSNNIRQREFVCSKQGFYMDEEPRDQDKAMKNAIAKIFPNARHRLCT
;
A
#
# COMPACT_ATOMS: atom_id res chain seq x y z
N MET A 1 17.40 13.87 -18.69
CA MET A 1 16.33 14.19 -17.74
C MET A 1 15.27 13.12 -17.93
N VAL A 2 15.20 12.12 -17.05
CA VAL A 2 14.00 11.28 -16.99
C VAL A 2 12.95 12.12 -16.31
N VAL A 3 11.87 12.41 -17.03
CA VAL A 3 10.66 12.97 -16.44
C VAL A 3 10.13 11.93 -15.47
N GLU A 4 10.34 12.15 -14.18
CA GLU A 4 9.60 11.44 -13.15
C GLU A 4 8.16 11.97 -13.24
N GLU A 5 7.31 11.28 -13.99
CA GLU A 5 5.87 11.50 -13.83
C GLU A 5 5.54 11.14 -12.37
N ASP A 6 5.27 12.17 -11.57
CA ASP A 6 4.70 12.08 -10.23
C ASP A 6 3.35 11.36 -10.31
N ASN A 7 3.39 10.03 -10.41
CA ASN A 7 2.25 9.13 -10.36
C ASN A 7 1.78 8.99 -8.90
N ASP A 8 1.74 10.11 -8.19
CA ASP A 8 1.23 10.23 -6.84
C ASP A 8 -0.29 10.15 -6.86
N LEU A 9 -0.82 9.47 -5.84
CA LEU A 9 -2.25 9.24 -5.68
C LEU A 9 -2.98 10.57 -5.54
N LYS A 10 -3.94 10.87 -6.42
CA LYS A 10 -4.71 12.13 -6.40
C LYS A 10 -6.16 11.89 -5.97
N VAL A 11 -6.71 12.87 -5.26
CA VAL A 11 -8.14 12.87 -4.93
C VAL A 11 -8.96 13.01 -6.21
N GLY A 12 -10.00 12.20 -6.36
CA GLY A 12 -10.88 12.21 -7.54
C GLY A 12 -10.46 11.27 -8.67
N MET A 13 -9.40 10.47 -8.49
CA MET A 13 -9.11 9.38 -9.44
C MET A 13 -10.22 8.32 -9.40
N GLU A 14 -10.68 7.91 -10.58
CA GLU A 14 -11.69 6.86 -10.75
C GLU A 14 -11.03 5.54 -11.13
N VAL A 15 -11.58 4.45 -10.61
CA VAL A 15 -11.15 3.08 -10.88
C VAL A 15 -12.37 2.22 -11.18
N GLN A 16 -12.20 1.21 -12.02
CA GLN A 16 -13.29 0.36 -12.50
C GLN A 16 -13.57 -0.82 -11.57
N SER A 17 -12.66 -1.13 -10.63
CA SER A 17 -12.82 -2.26 -9.73
C SER A 17 -12.09 -2.11 -8.39
N ASP A 18 -12.50 -2.91 -7.41
CA ASP A 18 -11.81 -3.08 -6.12
C ASP A 18 -10.36 -3.53 -6.28
N SER A 19 -10.11 -4.38 -7.28
CA SER A 19 -8.79 -4.93 -7.58
C SER A 19 -7.87 -3.86 -8.16
N GLU A 20 -8.37 -3.06 -9.10
CA GLU A 20 -7.63 -1.94 -9.66
C GLU A 20 -7.32 -0.88 -8.60
N ALA A 21 -8.31 -0.52 -7.76
CA ALA A 21 -8.11 0.36 -6.61
C ALA A 21 -6.99 -0.14 -5.70
N TYR A 22 -6.95 -1.44 -5.43
CA TYR A 22 -5.91 -2.05 -4.61
C TYR A 22 -4.53 -1.99 -5.28
N ILE A 23 -4.41 -2.33 -6.56
CA ILE A 23 -3.14 -2.28 -7.29
C ILE A 23 -2.58 -0.87 -7.31
N LEU A 24 -3.44 0.11 -7.58
CA LEU A 24 -3.09 1.52 -7.66
C LEU A 24 -2.62 2.05 -6.29
N TYR A 25 -3.37 1.77 -5.21
CA TYR A 25 -2.97 2.16 -3.86
C TYR A 25 -1.71 1.43 -3.37
N ASN A 26 -1.58 0.14 -3.68
CA ASN A 26 -0.39 -0.64 -3.34
C ASN A 26 0.85 -0.11 -4.07
N SER A 27 0.75 0.21 -5.35
CA SER A 27 1.86 0.78 -6.11
C SER A 27 2.32 2.13 -5.54
N TYR A 28 1.36 2.98 -5.15
CA TYR A 28 1.66 4.22 -4.42
C TYR A 28 2.36 3.94 -3.08
N ALA A 29 1.80 3.04 -2.26
CA ALA A 29 2.33 2.71 -0.95
C ALA A 29 3.75 2.13 -1.02
N LEU A 30 4.02 1.27 -2.01
CA LEU A 30 5.36 0.74 -2.28
C LEU A 30 6.35 1.85 -2.62
N ARG A 31 5.95 2.82 -3.46
CA ARG A 31 6.78 3.99 -3.77
C ARG A 31 7.00 4.90 -2.57
N LYS A 32 6.02 4.95 -1.66
CA LYS A 32 6.10 5.65 -0.37
C LYS A 32 6.64 4.76 0.76
N TRP A 33 7.17 3.57 0.45
CA TRP A 33 7.89 2.67 1.36
C TRP A 33 7.09 2.04 2.50
N PHE A 34 5.82 1.73 2.30
CA PHE A 34 5.03 0.94 3.24
C PHE A 34 4.16 -0.10 2.55
N ASN A 35 3.84 -1.16 3.28
CA ASN A 35 2.93 -2.20 2.81
C ASN A 35 1.49 -1.89 3.26
N VAL A 36 0.50 -2.29 2.46
CA VAL A 36 -0.91 -2.01 2.68
C VAL A 36 -1.71 -3.28 2.81
N ARG A 37 -2.80 -3.22 3.58
CA ARG A 37 -3.77 -4.31 3.68
C ARG A 37 -5.19 -3.79 3.48
N LYS A 38 -6.04 -4.64 2.91
CA LYS A 38 -7.48 -4.40 2.83
C LYS A 38 -8.06 -4.42 4.25
N TRP A 39 -8.84 -3.42 4.61
CA TRP A 39 -9.43 -3.31 5.95
C TRP A 39 -10.95 -3.35 5.90
N ARG A 40 -11.59 -2.18 5.81
CA ARG A 40 -13.04 -2.05 5.96
C ARG A 40 -13.71 -1.88 4.60
N ILE A 41 -14.89 -2.49 4.46
CA ILE A 41 -15.76 -2.32 3.30
C ILE A 41 -17.04 -1.64 3.78
N ARG A 42 -17.50 -0.63 3.06
CA ARG A 42 -18.86 -0.11 3.18
C ARG A 42 -19.63 -0.43 1.92
N LYS A 43 -20.82 -0.97 2.12
CA LYS A 43 -21.72 -1.36 1.04
C LYS A 43 -22.96 -0.46 1.02
N ASP A 44 -23.62 -0.37 -0.13
CA ASP A 44 -24.94 0.24 -0.24
C ASP A 44 -26.05 -0.71 0.24
N GLY A 45 -27.30 -0.25 0.19
CA GLY A 45 -28.47 -1.08 0.50
C GLY A 45 -28.70 -2.24 -0.48
N SER A 46 -28.05 -2.20 -1.64
CA SER A 46 -28.08 -3.25 -2.67
C SER A 46 -26.87 -4.19 -2.58
N ASN A 47 -26.09 -4.13 -1.49
CA ASN A 47 -24.90 -4.95 -1.24
C ASN A 47 -23.69 -4.70 -2.18
N ASN A 48 -23.69 -3.60 -2.96
CA ASN A 48 -22.55 -3.19 -3.77
C ASN A 48 -21.50 -2.45 -2.93
N ILE A 49 -20.21 -2.62 -3.25
CA ILE A 49 -19.12 -1.93 -2.56
C ILE A 49 -19.14 -0.44 -2.94
N ARG A 50 -19.44 0.43 -1.97
CA ARG A 50 -19.34 1.89 -2.14
C ARG A 50 -17.98 2.44 -1.75
N GLN A 51 -17.33 1.79 -0.78
CA GLN A 51 -16.04 2.25 -0.25
C GLN A 51 -15.22 1.07 0.24
N ARG A 52 -13.93 1.06 -0.09
CA ARG A 52 -12.93 0.21 0.57
C ARG A 52 -11.87 1.06 1.23
N GLU A 53 -11.54 0.72 2.47
CA GLU A 53 -10.45 1.29 3.24
C GLU A 53 -9.22 0.39 3.15
N PHE A 54 -8.06 1.00 2.89
CA PHE A 54 -6.75 0.37 2.93
C PHE A 54 -5.92 1.01 4.04
N VAL A 55 -5.21 0.20 4.82
CA VAL A 55 -4.41 0.67 5.97
C VAL A 55 -2.98 0.17 5.88
N CYS A 56 -2.04 0.77 6.63
CA CYS A 56 -0.70 0.19 6.75
C CYS A 56 -0.82 -1.24 7.26
N SER A 57 0.06 -2.12 6.80
CA SER A 57 0.06 -3.51 7.19
C SER A 57 0.19 -3.74 8.71
N LYS A 58 0.84 -2.82 9.44
CA LYS A 58 1.00 -2.80 10.90
C LYS A 58 -0.07 -1.96 11.64
N GLN A 59 -1.06 -1.42 10.94
CA GLN A 59 -2.16 -0.67 11.59
C GLN A 59 -2.87 -1.57 12.61
N GLY A 60 -2.82 -1.16 13.89
CA GLY A 60 -3.46 -1.87 15.00
C GLY A 60 -2.60 -2.97 15.64
N PHE A 61 -1.35 -3.13 15.22
CA PHE A 61 -0.39 -4.07 15.82
C PHE A 61 0.62 -3.30 16.68
N TYR A 62 1.00 -3.88 17.82
CA TYR A 62 2.09 -3.36 18.66
C TYR A 62 3.44 -3.74 18.02
N MET A 63 4.47 -2.90 18.21
CA MET A 63 5.76 -3.01 17.51
C MET A 63 6.58 -4.27 17.84
N ASP A 64 6.12 -5.11 18.78
CA ASP A 64 6.85 -6.29 19.27
C ASP A 64 6.56 -7.58 18.46
N GLU A 65 5.78 -7.51 17.38
CA GLU A 65 5.49 -8.68 16.54
C GLU A 65 6.58 -8.97 15.50
N GLU A 66 6.92 -10.25 15.36
CA GLU A 66 7.83 -10.73 14.33
C GLU A 66 7.38 -10.30 12.92
N PRO A 67 8.31 -9.84 12.05
CA PRO A 67 8.00 -9.47 10.68
C PRO A 67 7.45 -10.67 9.90
N ARG A 68 6.33 -10.49 9.19
CA ARG A 68 5.78 -11.55 8.33
C ARG A 68 6.68 -11.76 7.12
N ASP A 69 6.58 -12.90 6.47
CA ASP A 69 7.45 -13.24 5.33
C ASP A 69 7.36 -12.26 4.17
N GLN A 70 6.17 -11.68 3.95
CA GLN A 70 5.96 -10.62 2.97
C GLN A 70 6.72 -9.33 3.34
N ASP A 71 6.82 -9.01 4.62
CA ASP A 71 7.55 -7.83 5.11
C ASP A 71 9.07 -8.04 4.92
N LYS A 72 9.57 -9.26 5.13
CA LYS A 72 10.97 -9.65 4.83
C LYS A 72 11.28 -9.60 3.34
N ALA A 73 10.42 -10.15 2.50
CA ALA A 73 10.60 -10.14 1.05
C ALA A 73 10.65 -8.70 0.49
N MET A 74 9.75 -7.84 0.98
CA MET A 74 9.74 -6.42 0.65
C MET A 74 11.03 -5.73 1.09
N LYS A 75 11.45 -5.93 2.35
CA LYS A 75 12.70 -5.38 2.88
C LYS A 75 13.91 -5.79 2.02
N ASN A 76 13.97 -7.04 1.58
CA ASN A 76 15.04 -7.54 0.72
C ASN A 76 14.99 -6.94 -0.69
N ALA A 77 13.80 -6.79 -1.29
CA ALA A 77 13.66 -6.17 -2.60
C ALA A 77 14.08 -4.70 -2.57
N ILE A 78 13.67 -3.96 -1.53
CA ILE A 78 14.03 -2.56 -1.33
C ILE A 78 15.55 -2.42 -1.15
N ALA A 79 16.17 -3.26 -0.33
CA ALA A 79 17.62 -3.24 -0.13
C ALA A 79 18.40 -3.51 -1.43
N LYS A 80 17.84 -4.29 -2.36
CA LYS A 80 18.46 -4.55 -3.67
C LYS A 80 18.32 -3.36 -4.63
N ILE A 81 17.15 -2.75 -4.71
CA ILE A 81 16.87 -1.69 -5.69
C ILE A 81 17.41 -0.34 -5.18
N PHE A 82 17.37 -0.10 -3.87
CA PHE A 82 17.77 1.15 -3.23
C PHE A 82 18.74 0.90 -2.07
N PRO A 83 19.96 0.42 -2.35
CA PRO A 83 20.89 -0.06 -1.32
C PRO A 83 21.36 1.03 -0.33
N ASN A 84 21.30 2.30 -0.73
CA ASN A 84 21.78 3.43 0.07
C ASN A 84 20.66 4.26 0.72
N ALA A 85 19.40 3.93 0.47
CA ALA A 85 18.29 4.68 1.05
C ALA A 85 17.85 4.08 2.40
N ARG A 86 17.55 4.97 3.35
CA ARG A 86 16.99 4.60 4.66
C ARG A 86 15.48 4.56 4.56
N HIS A 87 14.92 3.35 4.56
CA HIS A 87 13.49 3.13 4.41
C HIS A 87 12.84 2.89 5.78
N ARG A 88 11.80 3.66 6.10
CA ARG A 88 10.96 3.43 7.28
C ARG A 88 9.78 2.55 6.86
N LEU A 89 10.05 1.25 6.75
CA LEU A 89 8.97 0.27 6.65
C LEU A 89 8.17 0.28 7.96
N CYS A 90 6.84 0.13 7.89
CA CYS A 90 6.07 -0.45 8.99
C CYS A 90 6.61 -1.88 9.23
N THR A 91 7.76 -2.03 9.90
CA THR A 91 8.24 -3.30 10.46
C THR A 91 7.76 -3.44 11.88
#